data_AF-A0A2N6A8R5-F1
#
_entry.id   AF-A0A2N6A8R5-F1
#
_cell.length_a   1.000
_cell.length_b   1.000
_cell.length_c   1.000
_cell.angle_alpha   90.00
_cell.angle_beta   90.00
_cell.angle_gamma   90.00
#
_symmetry.space_group_name_H-M   'P 1'
#
loop_
_entity.id
_entity.type
_entity.pdbx_description
1 polymer ?
#
loop_
_entity_poly.entity_id
_entity_poly.type
_entity_poly.pdbx_seq_one_letter_code
_entity_poly.pdbx_strand_id
1 'polypeptide(L)'
;MAFCPSTLSSVVYEVGIFERRPTVAVITCSRCEGEKEAVAKTAFYRGEVRDKLLTHACQECWDEWIKMQIMLINEYRLNLMDPKSDEFLNKQVLAFFKLDDSGEVANVDFIPPPGDGA
;
A
#
# COMPACT_ATOMS: atom_id res chain seq x y z
N MET A 1 63.20 -5.17 32.07
CA MET A 1 63.08 -5.85 30.77
C MET A 1 61.60 -6.16 30.55
N ALA A 2 60.85 -5.28 29.90
CA ALA A 2 60.68 -5.14 28.44
C ALA A 2 59.37 -5.86 28.00
N PHE A 3 58.25 -5.16 28.21
CA PHE A 3 56.98 -5.49 27.59
C PHE A 3 57.10 -5.25 26.09
N CYS A 4 56.83 -6.27 25.29
CA CYS A 4 56.88 -6.22 23.83
C CYS A 4 55.56 -5.62 23.30
N PRO A 5 55.55 -4.46 22.62
CA PRO A 5 54.36 -3.93 21.97
C PRO A 5 54.44 -4.28 20.48
N SER A 6 53.62 -5.20 20.00
CA SER A 6 53.59 -5.52 18.56
C SER A 6 52.20 -5.89 18.08
N THR A 7 51.46 -4.84 17.76
CA THR A 7 50.62 -4.71 16.54
C THR A 7 49.72 -5.89 16.20
N LEU A 8 48.55 -5.96 16.86
CA LEU A 8 47.36 -6.44 16.18
C LEU A 8 46.81 -5.31 15.32
N SER A 9 47.29 -5.27 14.07
CA SER A 9 46.65 -4.54 12.98
C SER A 9 45.26 -5.12 12.78
N SER A 10 44.25 -4.48 13.36
CA SER A 10 42.85 -4.78 13.06
C SER A 10 42.55 -4.26 11.65
N VAL A 11 42.94 -5.03 10.64
CA VAL A 11 42.26 -5.06 9.35
C VAL A 11 40.85 -5.58 9.64
N VAL A 12 39.94 -4.67 9.99
CA VAL A 12 38.52 -4.94 9.82
C VAL A 12 38.26 -4.89 8.32
N TYR A 13 38.24 -6.11 7.76
CA TYR A 13 37.82 -6.44 6.42
C TYR A 13 36.55 -5.67 6.06
N GLU A 14 36.61 -4.97 4.93
CA GLU A 14 35.47 -4.38 4.26
C GLU A 14 34.39 -5.45 4.03
N VAL A 15 33.31 -5.38 4.79
CA VAL A 15 32.00 -5.78 4.29
C VAL A 15 31.30 -4.50 3.88
N GLY A 16 31.60 -4.07 2.65
CA GLY A 16 30.76 -3.13 1.92
C GLY A 16 29.36 -3.73 1.81
N ILE A 17 28.50 -3.41 2.77
CA ILE A 17 27.06 -3.60 2.65
C ILE A 17 26.62 -2.59 1.60
N PHE A 18 26.67 -3.04 0.35
CA PHE A 18 26.20 -2.36 -0.84
C PHE A 18 24.75 -1.91 -0.59
N GLU A 19 24.58 -0.66 -0.16
CA GLU A 19 23.29 0.01 -0.07
C GLU A 19 22.70 0.07 -1.48
N ARG A 20 21.98 -0.98 -1.90
CA ARG A 20 21.02 -0.86 -3.00
C ARG A 20 19.92 0.07 -2.51
N ARG A 21 20.12 1.37 -2.68
CA ARG A 21 19.06 2.36 -2.58
C ARG A 21 17.99 1.93 -3.58
N PRO A 22 16.81 1.46 -3.15
CA PRO A 22 15.77 1.12 -4.10
C PRO A 22 15.40 2.42 -4.81
N THR A 23 15.62 2.48 -6.12
CA THR A 23 15.17 3.63 -6.92
C THR A 23 13.65 3.66 -6.80
N VAL A 24 13.14 4.69 -6.13
CA VAL A 24 11.70 4.93 -6.03
C VAL A 24 11.15 5.06 -7.45
N ALA A 25 10.31 4.11 -7.86
CA ALA A 25 9.68 4.17 -9.17
C ALA A 25 8.74 5.38 -9.16
N VAL A 26 8.85 6.27 -10.15
CA VAL A 26 7.97 7.43 -10.28
C VAL A 26 6.82 7.06 -11.22
N ILE A 27 5.61 7.45 -10.84
CA ILE A 27 4.37 7.17 -11.58
C ILE A 27 3.48 8.40 -11.64
N THR A 28 2.72 8.52 -12.74
CA THR A 28 1.65 9.51 -12.85
C THR A 28 0.39 8.96 -12.17
N CYS A 29 -0.02 9.57 -11.07
CA CYS A 29 -1.18 9.09 -10.32
C CYS A 29 -2.50 9.51 -10.99
N SER A 30 -3.44 8.58 -11.15
CA SER A 30 -4.78 8.86 -11.71
C SER A 30 -5.64 9.79 -10.85
N ARG A 31 -5.40 9.84 -9.54
CA ARG A 31 -6.16 10.66 -8.60
C ARG A 31 -5.67 12.12 -8.56
N CYS A 32 -4.37 12.30 -8.30
CA CYS A 32 -3.77 13.62 -8.10
C CYS A 32 -3.07 14.18 -9.35
N GLU A 33 -3.02 13.41 -10.45
CA GLU A 33 -2.44 13.79 -11.75
C GLU A 33 -0.95 14.19 -11.73
N GLY A 34 -0.30 14.08 -10.57
CA GLY A 34 1.11 14.41 -10.36
C GLY A 34 2.03 13.19 -10.48
N GLU A 35 3.29 13.45 -10.85
CA GLU A 35 4.38 12.48 -10.79
C GLU A 35 4.88 12.33 -9.36
N LYS A 36 4.70 11.14 -8.79
CA LYS A 36 5.05 10.82 -7.41
C LYS A 36 5.61 9.40 -7.32
N GLU A 37 6.11 9.05 -6.14
CA GLU A 37 6.56 7.68 -5.88
C GLU A 37 5.40 6.70 -6.03
N ALA A 38 5.62 5.63 -6.78
CA ALA A 38 4.67 4.55 -7.00
C ALA A 38 4.44 3.77 -5.71
N VAL A 39 3.20 3.32 -5.51
CA VAL A 39 2.89 2.46 -4.38
C VAL A 39 3.62 1.11 -4.52
N ALA A 40 4.42 0.75 -3.51
CA ALA A 40 5.21 -0.48 -3.57
C ALA A 40 4.43 -1.72 -3.10
N LYS A 41 3.42 -1.54 -2.24
CA LYS A 41 2.71 -2.65 -1.58
C LYS A 41 1.21 -2.38 -1.44
N THR A 42 0.42 -3.21 -2.08
CA THR A 42 -1.05 -3.22 -2.02
C THR A 42 -1.55 -4.53 -1.42
N ALA A 43 -1.09 -4.84 -0.20
CA ALA A 43 -1.13 -6.18 0.42
C ALA A 43 -2.51 -6.86 0.54
N PHE A 44 -3.60 -6.08 0.51
CA PHE A 44 -4.96 -6.60 0.63
C PHE A 44 -5.65 -6.88 -0.71
N TYR A 45 -5.22 -6.20 -1.78
CA TYR A 45 -5.86 -6.32 -3.10
C TYR A 45 -5.18 -7.39 -3.95
N ARG A 46 -5.98 -8.10 -4.75
CA ARG A 46 -5.52 -9.20 -5.60
C ARG A 46 -6.09 -9.07 -7.02
N GLY A 47 -5.49 -9.81 -7.95
CA GLY A 47 -5.94 -9.83 -9.34
C GLY A 47 -5.84 -8.45 -10.02
N GLU A 48 -6.83 -8.15 -10.86
CA GLU A 48 -6.85 -6.95 -11.71
C GLU A 48 -6.85 -5.64 -10.90
N VAL A 49 -7.56 -5.61 -9.76
CA VAL A 49 -7.62 -4.42 -8.89
C VAL A 49 -6.22 -4.04 -8.42
N ARG A 50 -5.44 -5.05 -7.99
CA ARG A 50 -4.06 -4.84 -7.54
C ARG A 50 -3.19 -4.27 -8.67
N ASP A 51 -3.30 -4.85 -9.86
CA ASP A 51 -2.46 -4.49 -10.99
C ASP A 51 -2.81 -3.07 -11.50
N LYS A 52 -4.10 -2.69 -11.49
CA LYS A 52 -4.55 -1.30 -11.73
C LYS A 52 -3.96 -0.33 -10.71
N LEU A 53 -3.98 -0.68 -9.42
CA LEU A 53 -3.41 0.17 -8.36
C LEU A 53 -1.90 0.35 -8.50
N LEU A 54 -1.15 -0.72 -8.75
CA LEU A 54 0.31 -0.63 -8.96
C LEU A 54 0.67 0.22 -10.20
N THR A 55 -0.22 0.30 -11.18
CA THR A 55 0.00 1.03 -12.44
C THR A 55 -0.46 2.49 -12.40
N HIS A 56 -1.33 2.87 -11.46
CA HIS A 56 -1.95 4.20 -11.44
C HIS A 56 -1.99 4.90 -10.07
N ALA A 57 -1.57 4.23 -8.98
CA ALA A 57 -1.57 4.82 -7.64
C ALA A 57 -0.17 5.23 -7.19
N CYS A 58 -0.07 6.42 -6.61
CA CYS A 58 1.12 6.86 -5.89
C CYS A 58 1.03 6.55 -4.38
N GLN A 59 2.18 6.55 -3.72
CA GLN A 59 2.30 6.26 -2.29
C GLN A 59 1.52 7.25 -1.41
N GLU A 60 1.51 8.54 -1.74
CA GLU A 60 0.78 9.55 -0.95
C GLU A 60 -0.74 9.33 -0.98
N CYS A 61 -1.32 9.15 -2.17
CA CYS A 61 -2.75 8.88 -2.30
C CYS A 61 -3.12 7.50 -1.74
N TRP A 62 -2.19 6.55 -1.76
CA TRP A 62 -2.38 5.26 -1.10
C TRP A 62 -2.52 5.42 0.41
N ASP A 63 -1.68 6.24 1.05
CA ASP A 63 -1.78 6.48 2.50
C ASP A 63 -3.09 7.20 2.87
N GLU A 64 -3.60 8.08 2.01
CA GLU A 64 -4.94 8.66 2.14
C GLU A 64 -6.04 7.60 2.03
N TRP A 65 -5.92 6.70 1.05
CA TRP A 65 -6.86 5.59 0.86
C TRP A 65 -6.92 4.71 2.11
N ILE A 66 -5.79 4.36 2.72
CA ILE A 66 -5.76 3.53 3.93
C ILE A 66 -6.55 4.17 5.09
N LYS A 67 -6.44 5.48 5.28
CA LYS A 67 -7.22 6.19 6.31
C LYS A 67 -8.71 6.11 6.03
N MET A 68 -9.10 6.28 4.76
CA MET A 68 -10.50 6.17 4.35
C MET A 68 -11.01 4.74 4.49
N GLN A 69 -10.22 3.74 4.11
CA GLN A 69 -10.52 2.32 4.27
C GLN A 69 -10.81 1.97 5.74
N ILE A 70 -9.98 2.46 6.67
CA ILE A 70 -10.22 2.26 8.12
C ILE A 70 -11.54 2.89 8.55
N MET A 71 -11.85 4.10 8.08
CA MET A 71 -13.13 4.76 8.36
C MET A 71 -14.32 3.96 7.83
N LEU A 72 -14.24 3.48 6.59
CA LEU A 72 -15.27 2.62 5.98
C LEU A 72 -15.46 1.31 6.74
N ILE A 73 -14.37 0.62 7.10
CA ILE A 73 -14.43 -0.62 7.87
C ILE A 73 -15.13 -0.39 9.21
N ASN A 74 -14.82 0.71 9.89
CA ASN A 74 -15.39 1.00 11.20
C ASN A 74 -16.85 1.44 11.10
N GLU A 75 -17.19 2.32 10.16
CA GLU A 75 -18.54 2.88 10.00
C GLU A 75 -19.53 1.81 9.54
N TYR A 76 -19.15 1.03 8.52
CA TYR A 76 -19.98 -0.05 8.00
C TYR A 76 -19.78 -1.37 8.74
N ARG A 77 -18.95 -1.42 9.80
CA ARG A 77 -18.64 -2.64 10.57
C ARG A 77 -18.28 -3.83 9.67
N LEU A 78 -17.46 -3.58 8.66
CA LEU A 78 -17.13 -4.57 7.63
C LEU A 78 -16.36 -5.75 8.21
N ASN A 79 -16.72 -6.95 7.76
CA ASN A 79 -15.94 -8.14 8.03
C ASN A 79 -15.02 -8.42 6.83
N LEU A 80 -13.71 -8.26 7.01
CA LEU A 80 -12.72 -8.48 5.94
C LEU A 80 -12.64 -9.93 5.44
N MET A 81 -13.30 -10.87 6.12
CA MET A 81 -13.42 -12.26 5.68
C MET A 81 -14.66 -12.51 4.81
N ASP A 82 -15.64 -11.59 4.81
CA ASP A 82 -16.85 -11.71 4.00
C ASP A 82 -16.59 -11.22 2.56
N PRO A 83 -16.82 -12.05 1.52
CA PRO A 83 -16.67 -11.66 0.13
C PRO A 83 -17.44 -10.38 -0.25
N LYS A 84 -18.62 -10.11 0.36
CA LYS A 84 -19.38 -8.89 0.06
C LYS A 84 -18.68 -7.62 0.56
N SER A 85 -18.02 -7.71 1.71
CA SER A 85 -17.23 -6.61 2.27
C SER A 85 -15.97 -6.37 1.44
N ASP A 86 -15.34 -7.43 0.93
CA ASP A 86 -14.22 -7.33 0.00
C ASP A 86 -14.64 -6.67 -1.32
N GLU A 87 -15.74 -7.12 -1.93
CA GLU A 87 -16.31 -6.51 -3.14
C GLU A 87 -16.64 -5.02 -2.95
N PHE A 88 -17.18 -4.65 -1.78
CA PHE A 88 -17.43 -3.25 -1.44
C PHE A 88 -16.13 -2.45 -1.40
N LEU A 89 -15.10 -2.92 -0.68
CA LEU A 89 -13.81 -2.23 -0.59
C LEU A 89 -13.10 -2.15 -1.95
N ASN A 90 -13.22 -3.18 -2.81
CA ASN A 90 -12.70 -3.20 -4.17
C ASN A 90 -13.36 -2.12 -5.03
N LYS A 91 -14.68 -1.96 -4.96
CA LYS A 91 -15.39 -0.89 -5.67
C LYS A 91 -14.98 0.50 -5.17
N GLN A 92 -14.89 0.66 -3.85
CA GLN A 92 -14.53 1.94 -3.24
C GLN A 92 -13.10 2.38 -3.58
N VAL A 93 -12.13 1.46 -3.62
CA VAL A 93 -10.75 1.81 -3.99
C VAL A 93 -10.63 2.22 -5.45
N LEU A 94 -11.32 1.51 -6.36
CA LEU A 94 -11.33 1.85 -7.77
C LEU A 94 -11.96 3.23 -7.99
N ALA A 95 -13.09 3.51 -7.33
CA ALA A 95 -13.73 4.83 -7.37
C ALA A 95 -12.82 5.93 -6.79
N PHE A 96 -12.12 5.67 -5.68
CA PHE A 96 -11.21 6.65 -5.07
C PHE A 96 -10.05 7.06 -5.99
N PHE A 97 -9.55 6.11 -6.80
CA PHE A 97 -8.50 6.35 -7.78
C PHE A 97 -9.02 6.67 -9.18
N LYS A 98 -10.36 6.80 -9.38
CA LYS A 98 -10.99 7.01 -10.70
C LYS A 98 -10.60 5.94 -11.73
N LEU A 99 -10.45 4.70 -11.27
CA LEU A 99 -10.11 3.52 -12.05
C LEU A 99 -11.33 2.62 -12.27
N ASP A 100 -12.52 3.10 -11.92
CA ASP A 100 -13.76 2.43 -12.27
C ASP A 100 -14.07 2.67 -13.75
N ASP A 101 -14.23 1.59 -14.51
CA ASP A 101 -14.61 1.65 -15.92
C ASP A 101 -16.11 2.03 -16.10
N SER A 102 -16.84 2.26 -15.00
CA SER A 102 -18.29 2.49 -15.00
C SER A 102 -18.72 3.96 -14.85
N GLY A 103 -17.80 4.88 -14.56
CA GLY A 103 -18.08 6.32 -14.49
C GLY A 103 -19.04 6.74 -13.37
N GLU A 104 -19.29 5.84 -12.41
CA GLU A 104 -20.26 6.06 -11.34
C GLU A 104 -19.50 6.11 -10.02
N VAL A 105 -19.30 7.33 -9.52
CA VAL A 105 -18.89 7.55 -8.12
C VAL A 105 -19.92 6.84 -7.28
N ALA A 106 -19.54 5.67 -6.77
CA ALA A 106 -20.48 4.76 -6.17
C ALA A 106 -21.04 5.46 -4.91
N ASN A 107 -22.23 6.03 -5.04
CA ASN A 107 -23.05 6.47 -3.91
C ASN A 107 -23.60 5.17 -3.32
N VAL A 108 -22.75 4.48 -2.56
CA VAL A 108 -23.08 3.14 -2.08
C VAL A 108 -23.72 3.27 -0.72
N ASP A 109 -25.05 3.27 -0.72
CA ASP A 109 -25.85 2.83 0.43
C ASP A 109 -25.56 1.35 0.70
N PHE A 110 -24.38 1.06 1.26
CA PHE A 110 -24.03 -0.27 1.71
C PHE A 110 -24.68 -0.52 3.07
N ILE A 111 -25.73 -1.33 3.08
CA ILE A 111 -26.33 -1.84 4.31
C ILE A 111 -25.50 -3.06 4.70
N PRO A 112 -24.72 -3.00 5.80
CA PRO A 112 -23.91 -4.13 6.20
C PRO A 112 -24.80 -5.34 6.50
N PRO A 113 -24.37 -6.57 6.14
CA PRO A 113 -25.08 -7.77 6.55
C PRO A 113 -25.15 -7.80 8.08
N PRO A 114 -26.26 -8.29 8.68
CA PRO A 114 -26.36 -8.43 10.13
C PRO A 114 -25.17 -9.24 10.60
N GLY A 115 -24.31 -8.60 11.40
CA GLY A 115 -23.03 -9.16 11.77
C GLY A 115 -23.20 -10.49 12.47
N ASP A 116 -22.69 -11.56 11.86
CA ASP A 116 -22.48 -12.82 12.54
C ASP A 116 -21.30 -12.59 13.50
N GLY A 117 -21.60 -12.06 14.68
CA GLY A 117 -20.61 -11.81 15.72
C GLY A 117 -19.96 -13.13 16.15
N ALA A 118 -18.69 -13.31 15.77
CA ALA A 118 -17.80 -14.35 16.25
C ALA A 118 -16.43 -13.74 16.57
#